data_AF-A0A101X412-F1
#
_entry.id   AF-A0A101X412-F1
#
_cell.length_a   1.000
_cell.length_b   1.000
_cell.length_c   1.000
_cell.angle_alpha   90.00
_cell.angle_beta   90.00
_cell.angle_gamma   90.00
#
_symmetry.space_group_name_H-M   'P 1'
#
loop_
_entity.id
_entity.type
_entity.pdbx_description
1 polymer ?
#
loop_
_entity_poly.entity_id
_entity_poly.type
_entity_poly.pdbx_seq_one_letter_code
_entity_poly.pdbx_strand_id
1 'polypeptide(L)'
;MCLRRAVEDAVEGAPLDDDERRCLEEAGLYRGGLLAPRPYLIFKALQSGATLDLAKLSRSLSWSDFEEVIVYILEGWGYSVRRGVRMECGGRGAEFDVVAWSRGHVLVVEAKHWKYGGGKWAAVARSHLEKTARCLDKLRPLAPRVLPVVVTLSSVNAVVEGVPVLSISLLADLLRNLDYLGDQIRVLT
;
A
#
# COMPACT_ATOMS: atom_id res chain seq x y z
N MET A 1 -12.38 12.61 -14.44
CA MET A 1 -12.46 13.86 -13.65
C MET A 1 -13.48 13.73 -12.52
N CYS A 2 -14.70 13.27 -12.80
CA CYS A 2 -15.75 13.10 -11.79
C CYS A 2 -15.40 12.12 -10.65
N LEU A 3 -14.92 10.91 -10.98
CA LEU A 3 -14.61 9.88 -9.98
C LEU A 3 -13.56 10.34 -8.94
N ARG A 4 -12.57 11.12 -9.36
CA ARG A 4 -11.56 11.68 -8.45
C ARG A 4 -12.22 12.52 -7.35
N ARG A 5 -12.99 13.53 -7.77
CA ARG A 5 -13.64 14.47 -6.86
C ARG A 5 -14.62 13.73 -5.94
N ALA A 6 -15.48 12.90 -6.52
CA ALA A 6 -16.46 12.12 -5.77
C ALA A 6 -15.80 11.21 -4.70
N VAL A 7 -14.66 10.57 -5.03
CA VAL A 7 -13.91 9.75 -4.06
C VAL A 7 -13.23 10.61 -3.00
N GLU A 8 -12.59 11.72 -3.36
CA GLU A 8 -11.96 12.62 -2.40
C GLU A 8 -12.97 13.17 -1.37
N ASP A 9 -14.13 13.61 -1.84
CA ASP A 9 -15.17 14.19 -0.99
C ASP A 9 -15.86 13.11 -0.14
N ALA A 10 -16.13 11.93 -0.71
CA ALA A 10 -16.64 10.77 0.03
C ALA A 10 -15.67 10.29 1.13
N VAL A 11 -14.37 10.26 0.84
CA VAL A 11 -13.33 9.87 1.81
C VAL A 11 -13.18 10.93 2.91
N GLU A 12 -13.53 12.19 2.68
CA GLU A 12 -13.56 13.21 3.72
C GLU A 12 -14.88 13.22 4.52
N GLY A 13 -15.92 12.55 4.01
CA GLY A 13 -17.27 12.64 4.59
C GLY A 13 -17.97 13.96 4.24
N ALA A 14 -17.56 14.61 3.15
CA ALA A 14 -18.25 15.77 2.62
C ALA A 14 -19.60 15.35 1.97
N PRO A 15 -20.59 16.25 1.95
CA PRO A 15 -21.83 16.00 1.21
C PRO A 15 -21.56 15.77 -0.27
N LEU A 16 -22.13 14.69 -0.83
CA LEU A 16 -22.02 14.36 -2.25
C LEU A 16 -23.18 14.96 -3.04
N ASP A 17 -22.86 15.69 -4.11
CA ASP A 17 -23.83 16.18 -5.08
C ASP A 17 -24.35 15.06 -6.01
N ASP A 18 -25.37 15.36 -6.82
CA ASP A 18 -26.04 14.36 -7.67
C ASP A 18 -25.10 13.79 -8.75
N ASP A 19 -24.16 14.59 -9.24
CA ASP A 19 -23.18 14.16 -10.24
C ASP A 19 -22.14 13.22 -9.61
N GLU A 20 -21.64 13.56 -8.42
CA GLU A 20 -20.73 12.71 -7.65
C GLU A 20 -21.35 11.36 -7.30
N ARG A 21 -22.61 11.35 -6.86
CA ARG A 21 -23.35 10.12 -6.59
C ARG A 21 -23.46 9.26 -7.85
N ARG A 22 -23.87 9.85 -8.97
CA ARG A 22 -23.98 9.14 -10.25
C ARG A 22 -22.65 8.53 -10.67
N CYS A 23 -21.55 9.27 -10.55
CA CYS A 23 -20.22 8.77 -10.87
C CYS A 23 -19.79 7.61 -9.96
N LEU A 24 -20.14 7.65 -8.67
CA LEU A 24 -19.90 6.53 -7.76
C LEU A 24 -20.78 5.32 -8.09
N GLU A 25 -22.04 5.53 -8.50
CA GLU A 25 -22.93 4.45 -8.95
C GLU A 25 -22.41 3.75 -10.21
N GLU A 26 -22.01 4.53 -11.22
CA GLU A 26 -21.41 4.02 -12.46
C GLU A 26 -20.13 3.23 -12.19
N ALA A 27 -19.34 3.65 -11.19
CA ALA A 27 -18.14 2.93 -10.75
C ALA A 27 -18.44 1.71 -9.84
N GLY A 28 -19.71 1.45 -9.51
CA GLY A 28 -20.13 0.39 -8.59
C GLY A 28 -19.72 0.64 -7.12
N LEU A 29 -19.45 1.89 -6.76
CA LEU A 29 -18.99 2.34 -5.45
C LEU A 29 -20.11 2.89 -4.57
N TYR A 30 -21.26 3.18 -5.16
CA TYR A 30 -22.47 3.59 -4.45
C TYR A 30 -23.66 2.79 -4.99
N ARG A 31 -24.47 2.21 -4.10
CA ARG A 31 -25.68 1.48 -4.52
C ARG A 31 -26.73 1.46 -3.42
N GLY A 32 -27.96 1.82 -3.76
CA GLY A 32 -29.09 1.72 -2.83
C GLY A 32 -28.91 2.51 -1.54
N GLY A 33 -28.27 3.69 -1.62
CA GLY A 33 -27.97 4.52 -0.46
C GLY A 33 -26.67 4.17 0.27
N LEU A 34 -26.03 3.05 -0.07
CA LEU A 34 -24.82 2.56 0.59
C LEU A 34 -23.58 2.92 -0.21
N LEU A 35 -22.64 3.58 0.46
CA LEU A 35 -21.32 3.90 -0.07
C LEU A 35 -20.32 2.80 0.31
N ALA A 36 -19.44 2.44 -0.62
CA ALA A 36 -18.38 1.49 -0.35
C ALA A 36 -17.41 2.01 0.75
N PRO A 37 -16.71 1.11 1.47
CA PRO A 37 -15.74 1.51 2.48
C PRO A 37 -14.67 2.45 1.92
N ARG A 38 -14.24 3.44 2.72
CA ARG A 38 -13.22 4.44 2.33
C ARG A 38 -11.98 3.84 1.66
N PRO A 39 -11.36 2.75 2.19
CA PRO A 39 -10.18 2.18 1.54
C PRO A 39 -10.49 1.60 0.15
N TYR A 40 -11.68 1.03 -0.04
CA TYR A 40 -12.11 0.48 -1.32
C TYR A 40 -12.36 1.58 -2.36
N LEU A 41 -12.92 2.74 -1.95
CA LEU A 41 -13.07 3.90 -2.82
C LEU A 41 -11.71 4.35 -3.40
N ILE A 42 -10.70 4.46 -2.52
CA ILE A 42 -9.35 4.86 -2.92
C ILE A 42 -8.72 3.84 -3.85
N PHE A 43 -8.80 2.55 -3.51
CA PHE A 43 -8.31 1.48 -4.35
C PHE A 43 -8.92 1.55 -5.76
N LYS A 44 -10.24 1.71 -5.88
CA LYS A 44 -10.92 1.78 -7.18
C LYS A 44 -10.55 3.03 -7.97
N ALA A 45 -10.38 4.17 -7.31
CA ALA A 45 -9.88 5.38 -7.96
C ALA A 45 -8.43 5.23 -8.47
N LEU A 46 -7.53 4.67 -7.65
CA LEU A 46 -6.15 4.38 -8.09
C LEU A 46 -6.15 3.38 -9.26
N GLN A 47 -6.96 2.33 -9.18
CA GLN A 47 -7.11 1.32 -10.23
C GLN A 47 -7.62 1.93 -11.55
N SER A 48 -8.49 2.93 -11.50
CA SER A 48 -8.99 3.62 -12.69
C SER A 48 -8.00 4.66 -13.26
N GLY A 49 -6.82 4.80 -12.67
CA GLY A 49 -5.84 5.83 -13.05
C GLY A 49 -6.18 7.24 -12.58
N ALA A 50 -7.11 7.40 -11.62
CA ALA A 50 -7.42 8.71 -11.08
C ALA A 50 -6.24 9.21 -10.21
N THR A 51 -5.83 10.46 -10.44
CA THR A 51 -4.80 11.12 -9.62
C THR A 51 -5.45 11.74 -8.40
N LEU A 52 -5.33 11.08 -7.25
CA LEU A 52 -5.87 11.57 -5.97
C LEU A 52 -4.92 12.56 -5.29
N ASP A 53 -5.48 13.53 -4.56
CA ASP A 53 -4.69 14.37 -3.65
C ASP A 53 -4.27 13.57 -2.40
N LEU A 54 -3.07 13.00 -2.44
CA LEU A 54 -2.57 12.16 -1.36
C LEU A 54 -2.32 12.93 -0.06
N ALA A 55 -2.06 14.24 -0.13
CA ALA A 55 -1.92 15.08 1.06
C ALA A 55 -3.28 15.34 1.73
N LYS A 56 -4.35 15.44 0.94
CA LYS A 56 -5.72 15.43 1.44
C LYS A 56 -6.03 14.09 2.12
N LEU A 57 -5.78 12.97 1.42
CA LEU A 57 -6.05 11.63 1.95
C LEU A 57 -5.29 11.33 3.25
N SER A 58 -4.02 11.73 3.36
CA SER A 58 -3.20 11.47 4.56
C SER A 58 -3.69 12.20 5.81
N ARG A 59 -4.54 13.21 5.68
CA ARG A 59 -5.17 13.90 6.82
C ARG A 59 -6.46 13.22 7.25
N SER A 60 -7.16 12.57 6.32
CA SER A 60 -8.52 12.06 6.51
C SER A 60 -8.59 10.57 6.79
N LEU A 61 -7.58 9.81 6.36
CA LEU A 61 -7.51 8.37 6.59
C LEU A 61 -6.91 8.02 7.94
N SER A 62 -7.41 6.93 8.52
CA SER A 62 -6.72 6.26 9.62
C SER A 62 -5.56 5.43 9.10
N TRP A 63 -4.64 5.07 10.00
CA TRP A 63 -3.56 4.14 9.67
C TRP A 63 -4.09 2.79 9.17
N SER A 64 -5.15 2.27 9.81
CA SER A 64 -5.79 1.02 9.41
C SER A 64 -6.45 1.12 8.04
N ASP A 65 -7.07 2.25 7.70
CA ASP A 65 -7.65 2.44 6.36
C ASP A 65 -6.56 2.38 5.29
N PHE A 66 -5.41 3.01 5.54
CA PHE A 66 -4.31 3.02 4.60
C PHE A 66 -3.70 1.64 4.36
N GLU A 67 -3.49 0.86 5.44
CA GLU A 67 -3.08 -0.54 5.30
C GLU A 67 -4.10 -1.34 4.48
N GLU A 68 -5.39 -1.10 4.68
CA GLU A 68 -6.45 -1.78 3.92
C GLU A 68 -6.43 -1.40 2.42
N VAL A 69 -6.08 -0.16 2.06
CA VAL A 69 -5.83 0.21 0.64
C VAL A 69 -4.70 -0.62 0.04
N ILE A 70 -3.61 -0.79 0.79
CA ILE A 70 -2.46 -1.62 0.35
C ILE A 70 -2.91 -3.07 0.13
N VAL A 71 -3.72 -3.61 1.05
CA VAL A 71 -4.31 -4.97 0.93
C VAL A 71 -5.12 -5.09 -0.36
N TYR A 72 -6.06 -4.19 -0.62
CA TYR A 72 -6.89 -4.25 -1.84
C TYR A 72 -6.06 -4.19 -3.13
N ILE A 73 -5.01 -3.36 -3.16
CA ILE A 73 -4.11 -3.31 -4.32
C ILE A 73 -3.41 -4.66 -4.50
N LEU A 74 -2.83 -5.22 -3.44
CA LEU A 74 -2.08 -6.49 -3.51
C LEU A 74 -2.98 -7.68 -3.88
N GLU A 75 -4.18 -7.78 -3.29
CA GLU A 75 -5.16 -8.82 -3.63
C GLU A 75 -5.66 -8.66 -5.07
N GLY A 76 -5.89 -7.43 -5.53
CA GLY A 76 -6.24 -7.15 -6.93
C GLY A 76 -5.15 -7.55 -7.93
N TRP A 77 -3.91 -7.70 -7.47
CA TRP A 77 -2.77 -8.24 -8.23
C TRP A 77 -2.54 -9.75 -8.02
N GLY A 78 -3.46 -10.44 -7.33
CA GLY A 78 -3.44 -11.89 -7.16
C GLY A 78 -2.57 -12.40 -6.00
N TYR A 79 -2.16 -11.53 -5.08
CA TYR A 79 -1.44 -11.96 -3.88
C TYR A 79 -2.41 -12.48 -2.82
N SER A 80 -1.95 -13.45 -2.05
CA SER A 80 -2.52 -13.71 -0.73
C SER A 80 -1.93 -12.72 0.26
N VAL A 81 -2.77 -12.13 1.12
CA VAL A 81 -2.35 -11.01 1.98
C VAL A 81 -2.73 -11.26 3.44
N ARG A 82 -1.84 -10.84 4.35
CA ARG A 82 -2.09 -10.76 5.79
C ARG A 82 -1.62 -9.40 6.32
N ARG A 83 -2.49 -8.75 7.09
CA ARG A 83 -2.24 -7.47 7.77
C ARG A 83 -1.84 -7.69 9.23
N GLY A 84 -0.99 -6.83 9.78
CA GLY A 84 -0.60 -6.82 11.19
C GLY A 84 0.09 -8.12 11.63
N VAL A 85 1.03 -8.61 10.81
CA VAL A 85 1.70 -9.89 11.06
C VAL A 85 2.72 -9.71 12.17
N ARG A 86 2.49 -10.39 13.30
CA ARG A 86 3.40 -10.43 14.44
C ARG A 86 4.07 -11.79 14.53
N MET A 87 5.38 -11.80 14.69
CA MET A 87 6.17 -13.02 14.84
C MET A 87 7.44 -12.76 15.65
N GLU A 88 7.96 -13.79 16.31
CA GLU A 88 9.27 -13.74 16.96
C GLU A 88 10.36 -14.16 15.98
N CYS A 89 11.42 -13.37 15.81
CA CYS A 89 12.53 -13.65 14.90
C CYS A 89 13.86 -13.36 15.59
N GLY A 90 14.76 -14.34 15.65
CA GLY A 90 16.04 -14.19 16.32
C GLY A 90 15.91 -13.76 17.79
N GLY A 91 14.92 -14.28 18.52
CA GLY A 91 14.64 -13.95 19.92
C GLY A 91 14.07 -12.55 20.16
N ARG A 92 13.58 -11.86 19.11
CA ARG A 92 12.94 -10.53 19.22
C ARG A 92 11.61 -10.52 18.49
N GLY A 93 10.62 -9.84 19.07
CA GLY A 93 9.36 -9.57 18.37
C GLY A 93 9.57 -8.72 17.10
N ALA A 94 8.84 -9.06 16.05
CA ALA A 94 8.76 -8.32 14.81
C ALA A 94 7.28 -8.15 14.42
N GLU A 95 6.93 -6.94 13.99
CA GLU A 95 5.62 -6.62 13.44
C GLU A 95 5.80 -6.07 12.03
N PHE A 96 5.01 -6.59 11.09
CA PHE A 96 4.95 -6.15 9.70
C PHE A 96 3.53 -5.72 9.39
N ASP A 97 3.38 -4.51 8.84
CA ASP A 97 2.07 -3.90 8.60
C ASP A 97 1.28 -4.74 7.59
N VAL A 98 1.91 -5.15 6.48
CA VAL A 98 1.33 -6.06 5.50
C VAL A 98 2.38 -7.04 4.99
N VAL A 99 2.04 -8.33 4.96
CA VAL A 99 2.80 -9.37 4.27
C VAL A 99 1.92 -9.95 3.17
N ALA A 100 2.40 -9.89 1.94
CA ALA A 100 1.73 -10.42 0.78
C ALA A 100 2.62 -11.44 0.08
N TRP A 101 2.06 -12.53 -0.43
CA TRP A 101 2.83 -13.55 -1.11
C TRP A 101 2.12 -14.10 -2.35
N SER A 102 2.95 -14.47 -3.31
CA SER A 102 2.59 -15.21 -4.51
C SER A 102 3.53 -16.42 -4.66
N ARG A 103 3.47 -17.16 -5.77
CA ARG A 103 4.37 -18.29 -6.02
C ARG A 103 5.85 -17.89 -6.10
N GLY A 104 6.14 -16.69 -6.60
CA GLY A 104 7.52 -16.25 -6.87
C GLY A 104 8.17 -15.51 -5.70
N HIS A 105 7.37 -14.75 -4.95
CA HIS A 105 7.89 -13.78 -4.01
C HIS A 105 6.92 -13.41 -2.90
N VAL A 106 7.52 -12.99 -1.79
CA VAL A 106 6.88 -12.35 -0.63
C VAL A 106 7.22 -10.87 -0.66
N LEU A 107 6.21 -10.02 -0.63
CA LEU A 107 6.34 -8.59 -0.38
C LEU A 107 6.08 -8.33 1.10
N VAL A 108 7.07 -7.76 1.78
CA VAL A 108 6.97 -7.37 3.18
C VAL A 108 6.86 -5.85 3.22
N VAL A 109 5.66 -5.35 3.45
CA VAL A 109 5.33 -3.94 3.34
C VAL A 109 5.35 -3.27 4.71
N GLU A 110 6.10 -2.17 4.80
CA GLU A 110 6.02 -1.18 5.87
C GLU A 110 5.19 0.00 5.36
N ALA A 111 4.04 0.23 5.98
CA ALA A 111 3.19 1.37 5.72
C ALA A 111 3.70 2.61 6.47
N LYS A 112 3.75 3.76 5.81
CA LYS A 112 4.05 5.05 6.43
C LYS A 112 2.98 6.09 6.12
N HIS A 113 2.03 6.22 7.05
CA HIS A 113 0.95 7.20 6.99
C HIS A 113 1.37 8.54 7.62
N TRP A 114 2.37 9.20 7.05
CA TRP A 114 2.78 10.51 7.55
C TRP A 114 1.80 11.59 7.09
N LYS A 115 1.27 12.34 8.07
CA LYS A 115 0.31 13.43 7.83
C LYS A 115 0.94 14.62 7.10
N TYR A 116 2.26 14.78 7.20
CA TYR A 116 3.04 15.83 6.53
C TYR A 116 4.45 15.32 6.25
N GLY A 117 4.95 15.49 5.02
CA GLY A 117 6.37 15.45 4.69
C GLY A 117 7.12 14.15 5.03
N GLY A 118 7.71 13.54 4.00
CA GLY A 118 8.71 12.48 4.15
C GLY A 118 9.84 12.85 5.14
N GLY A 119 10.20 11.97 6.09
CA GLY A 119 11.35 12.13 6.97
C GLY A 119 12.09 10.83 7.29
N LYS A 120 13.42 10.81 7.08
CA LYS A 120 14.34 9.71 7.41
C LYS A 120 14.05 8.38 6.69
N TRP A 121 13.72 8.43 5.40
CA TRP A 121 13.53 7.22 4.57
C TRP A 121 14.69 6.22 4.66
N ALA A 122 15.93 6.70 4.77
CA ALA A 122 17.09 5.83 4.98
C ALA A 122 17.03 5.02 6.28
N ALA A 123 16.63 5.64 7.40
CA ALA A 123 16.48 4.94 8.66
C ALA A 123 15.28 3.97 8.63
N VAL A 124 14.18 4.36 8.00
CA VAL A 124 12.99 3.49 7.84
C VAL A 124 13.33 2.28 6.97
N ALA A 125 13.91 2.50 5.79
CA ALA A 125 14.32 1.44 4.88
C ALA A 125 15.32 0.48 5.52
N ARG A 126 16.37 1.01 6.18
CA ARG A 126 17.38 0.19 6.87
C ARG A 126 16.75 -0.67 7.98
N SER A 127 15.97 -0.05 8.87
CA SER A 127 15.29 -0.77 9.96
C SER A 127 14.35 -1.85 9.41
N HIS A 128 13.61 -1.54 8.34
CA HIS A 128 12.72 -2.49 7.69
C HIS A 128 13.47 -3.66 7.04
N LEU A 129 14.57 -3.38 6.34
CA LEU A 129 15.44 -4.40 5.74
C LEU A 129 16.03 -5.32 6.82
N GLU A 130 16.59 -4.75 7.90
CA GLU A 130 17.16 -5.52 9.01
C GLU A 130 16.10 -6.37 9.72
N LYS A 131 14.89 -5.82 9.93
CA LYS A 131 13.74 -6.54 10.50
C LYS A 131 13.31 -7.70 9.59
N THR A 132 13.21 -7.46 8.29
CA THR A 132 12.83 -8.47 7.29
C THR A 132 13.88 -9.58 7.20
N ALA A 133 15.17 -9.23 7.14
CA ALA A 133 16.27 -10.18 7.09
C ALA A 133 16.33 -11.07 8.34
N ARG A 134 16.05 -10.51 9.52
CA ARG A 134 15.98 -11.29 10.77
C ARG A 134 14.86 -12.34 10.76
N CYS A 135 13.78 -12.09 10.01
CA CYS A 135 12.62 -12.99 9.90
C CYS A 135 12.63 -13.85 8.63
N LEU A 136 13.75 -13.92 7.93
CA LEU A 136 13.82 -14.54 6.60
C LEU A 136 13.46 -16.02 6.63
N ASP A 137 13.86 -16.74 7.67
CA ASP A 137 13.53 -18.16 7.92
C ASP A 137 12.01 -18.42 7.99
N LYS A 138 11.25 -17.45 8.50
CA LYS A 138 9.78 -17.52 8.61
C LYS A 138 9.04 -17.04 7.37
N LEU A 139 9.66 -16.16 6.57
CA LEU A 139 9.07 -15.59 5.37
C LEU A 139 9.29 -16.48 4.14
N ARG A 140 10.46 -17.11 4.01
CA ARG A 140 10.81 -17.98 2.87
C ARG A 140 9.89 -19.18 2.62
N PRO A 141 9.27 -19.79 3.64
CA PRO A 141 8.27 -20.84 3.41
C PRO A 141 7.07 -20.38 2.57
N LEU A 142 6.78 -19.08 2.52
CA LEU A 142 5.71 -18.53 1.69
C LEU A 142 6.12 -18.40 0.21
N ALA A 143 7.38 -18.00 -0.06
CA ALA A 143 7.98 -17.95 -1.40
C ALA A 143 9.51 -17.77 -1.33
N PRO A 144 10.27 -18.16 -2.37
CA PRO A 144 11.73 -18.18 -2.33
C PRO A 144 12.40 -16.79 -2.29
N ARG A 145 11.72 -15.74 -2.79
CA ARG A 145 12.25 -14.37 -2.87
C ARG A 145 11.49 -13.47 -1.92
N VAL A 146 12.16 -12.84 -0.96
CA VAL A 146 11.54 -11.95 0.02
C VAL A 146 11.99 -10.51 -0.24
N LEU A 147 11.05 -9.60 -0.48
CA LEU A 147 11.30 -8.22 -0.86
C LEU A 147 10.70 -7.27 0.19
N PRO A 148 11.53 -6.53 0.93
CA PRO A 148 11.04 -5.43 1.76
C PRO A 148 10.63 -4.25 0.87
N VAL A 149 9.51 -3.62 1.20
CA VAL A 149 8.97 -2.44 0.49
C VAL A 149 8.41 -1.46 1.52
N VAL A 150 8.63 -0.16 1.32
CA VAL A 150 7.99 0.90 2.11
C VAL A 150 6.98 1.63 1.24
N VAL A 151 5.74 1.72 1.72
CA VAL A 151 4.64 2.37 1.00
C VAL A 151 4.10 3.54 1.83
N THR A 152 3.88 4.68 1.21
CA THR A 152 3.42 5.90 1.89
C THR A 152 2.36 6.66 1.10
N LEU A 153 1.61 7.54 1.77
CA LEU A 153 0.76 8.56 1.13
C LEU A 153 1.56 9.80 0.69
N SER A 154 2.86 9.89 0.97
CA SER A 154 3.69 10.98 0.44
C SER A 154 4.05 10.73 -1.03
N SER A 155 4.22 11.81 -1.81
CA SER A 155 4.73 11.74 -3.19
C SER A 155 6.23 11.45 -3.19
N VAL A 156 6.61 10.18 -3.07
CA VAL A 156 8.00 9.70 -3.13
C VAL A 156 8.12 8.53 -4.11
N ASN A 157 9.24 8.45 -4.80
CA ASN A 157 9.65 7.29 -5.59
C ASN A 157 11.17 7.20 -5.52
N ALA A 158 11.68 6.35 -4.64
CA ALA A 158 13.10 6.18 -4.46
C ALA A 158 13.43 4.73 -4.09
N VAL A 159 14.66 4.32 -4.37
CA VAL A 159 15.23 3.13 -3.78
C VAL A 159 16.27 3.58 -2.76
N VAL A 160 16.09 3.17 -1.51
CA VAL A 160 16.93 3.61 -0.39
C VAL A 160 17.50 2.36 0.28
N GLU A 161 18.83 2.22 0.30
CA GLU A 161 19.51 1.01 0.81
C GLU A 161 19.02 -0.28 0.10
N GLY A 162 18.59 -0.14 -1.17
CA GLY A 162 17.99 -1.21 -1.97
C GLY A 162 16.54 -1.57 -1.58
N VAL A 163 15.90 -0.80 -0.70
CA VAL A 163 14.47 -0.95 -0.39
C VAL A 163 13.67 0.08 -1.20
N PRO A 164 12.67 -0.34 -2.00
CA PRO A 164 11.74 0.60 -2.62
C PRO A 164 10.97 1.38 -1.57
N VAL A 165 10.99 2.70 -1.67
CA VAL A 165 10.22 3.66 -0.87
C VAL A 165 9.35 4.45 -1.83
N LEU A 166 8.07 4.13 -1.88
CA LEU A 166 7.17 4.63 -2.90
C LEU A 166 5.83 5.13 -2.36
N SER A 167 5.25 6.06 -3.10
CA SER A 167 3.86 6.47 -2.96
C SER A 167 2.93 5.31 -3.27
N ILE A 168 1.79 5.23 -2.59
CA ILE A 168 0.74 4.23 -2.84
C ILE A 168 0.30 4.20 -4.31
N SER A 169 0.34 5.35 -5.00
CA SER A 169 -0.02 5.48 -6.41
C SER A 169 0.92 4.71 -7.35
N LEU A 170 2.15 4.42 -6.90
CA LEU A 170 3.17 3.71 -7.66
C LEU A 170 3.27 2.22 -7.29
N LEU A 171 2.45 1.75 -6.34
CA LEU A 171 2.51 0.34 -5.90
C LEU A 171 2.17 -0.60 -7.05
N ALA A 172 1.13 -0.32 -7.82
CA ALA A 172 0.79 -1.13 -8.99
C ALA A 172 1.92 -1.16 -10.04
N ASP A 173 2.62 -0.04 -10.23
CA ASP A 173 3.75 0.04 -11.16
C ASP A 173 4.95 -0.75 -10.66
N LEU A 174 5.22 -0.75 -9.35
CA LEU A 174 6.22 -1.63 -8.75
C LEU A 174 5.88 -3.09 -9.06
N LEU A 175 4.64 -3.52 -8.76
CA LEU A 175 4.17 -4.90 -8.95
C LEU A 175 4.30 -5.36 -10.40
N ARG A 176 3.97 -4.48 -11.35
CA ARG A 176 4.10 -4.75 -12.80
C ARG A 176 5.54 -4.99 -13.22
N ASN A 177 6.49 -4.32 -12.58
CA ASN A 177 7.88 -4.28 -13.01
C ASN A 177 8.83 -5.07 -12.10
N LEU A 178 8.32 -5.82 -11.11
CA LEU A 178 9.13 -6.49 -10.08
C LEU A 178 10.28 -7.32 -10.66
N ASP A 179 10.04 -8.06 -11.74
CA ASP A 179 11.04 -8.93 -12.36
C ASP A 179 12.15 -8.15 -13.10
N TYR A 180 11.92 -6.87 -13.42
CA TYR A 180 12.86 -6.00 -14.12
C TYR A 180 13.68 -5.11 -13.19
N LEU A 181 13.36 -5.07 -11.89
CA LEU A 181 14.08 -4.23 -10.92
C LEU A 181 15.49 -4.75 -10.59
N GLY A 182 15.83 -5.98 -11.02
CA GLY A 182 17.19 -6.52 -11.04
C GLY A 182 17.98 -6.29 -9.74
N ASP A 183 19.22 -5.83 -9.88
CA ASP A 183 20.14 -5.53 -8.77
C ASP A 183 19.84 -4.21 -8.04
N GLN A 184 18.85 -3.43 -8.51
CA GLN A 184 18.52 -2.14 -7.89
C GLN A 184 17.88 -2.32 -6.52
N ILE A 185 17.16 -3.43 -6.31
CA ILE A 185 16.44 -3.72 -5.08
C ILE A 185 17.01 -4.94 -4.37
N ARG A 186 17.00 -4.92 -3.04
CA ARG A 186 17.40 -6.07 -2.22
C ARG A 186 16.31 -7.13 -2.27
N VAL A 187 16.67 -8.27 -2.83
CA VAL A 187 15.89 -9.51 -2.75
C VAL A 187 16.61 -10.44 -1.79
N LEU A 188 15.95 -10.78 -0.69
CA LEU A 188 16.46 -11.74 0.29
C LEU A 188 16.09 -13.15 -0.15
N THR A 189 17.07 -14.05 -0.17
CA THR A 189 16.99 -15.42 -0.69
C THR A 189 17.72 -16.40 0.19
#